data_AF-A0A7S0TTH5-F1
#
_entry.id   AF-A0A7S0TTH5-F1
#
_cell.length_a   1.000
_cell.length_b   1.000
_cell.length_c   1.000
_cell.angle_alpha   90.00
_cell.angle_beta   90.00
_cell.angle_gamma   90.00
#
_symmetry.space_group_name_H-M   'P 1'
#
loop_
_entity.id
_entity.type
_entity.pdbx_description
1 polymer ?
#
loop_
_entity_poly.entity_id
_entity_poly.type
_entity_poly.pdbx_seq_one_letter_code
_entity_poly.pdbx_strand_id
1 'polypeptide(L)'
;AVARAPAPLHHKNGMVFKASSSTWNECIQKSLFGLPENQWHRVSKIAVKETALFLFNVQTNVMEGLFVAEHPPAMNIDPEAWKGVVRSRNAGSPFPAQVEVRR
;
A
#
# COMPACT_ATOMS: atom_id res chain seq x y z
N ALA A 1 -20.56 -17.19 -24.94
CA ALA A 1 -20.75 -17.13 -23.48
C ALA A 1 -20.81 -15.67 -23.07
N VAL A 2 -21.90 -15.21 -22.47
CA VAL A 2 -22.00 -13.82 -22.01
C VAL A 2 -21.19 -13.71 -20.72
N ALA A 3 -20.10 -12.94 -20.74
CA ALA A 3 -19.32 -12.67 -19.53
C ALA A 3 -20.23 -11.95 -18.52
N ARG A 4 -20.44 -12.58 -17.36
CA ARG A 4 -21.22 -11.98 -16.28
C ARG A 4 -20.48 -10.73 -15.82
N ALA A 5 -21.16 -9.60 -15.74
CA ALA A 5 -20.59 -8.39 -15.14
C ALA A 5 -20.04 -8.75 -13.74
N PRO A 6 -18.82 -8.30 -13.37
CA PRO A 6 -18.30 -8.55 -12.04
C PRO A 6 -19.30 -8.00 -11.02
N ALA A 7 -19.53 -8.76 -9.94
CA ALA A 7 -20.36 -8.29 -8.84
C ALA A 7 -19.81 -6.93 -8.34
N PRO A 8 -20.68 -6.00 -7.91
CA PRO A 8 -20.23 -4.72 -7.41
C PRO A 8 -19.16 -4.93 -6.32
N LEU A 9 -18.02 -4.24 -6.46
CA LEU A 9 -16.94 -4.23 -5.49
C LEU A 9 -17.47 -3.63 -4.18
N HIS A 10 -17.97 -4.48 -3.29
CA HIS A 10 -18.39 -4.09 -1.95
C HIS A 10 -17.19 -4.22 -1.01
N HIS A 11 -16.53 -3.10 -0.74
CA HIS A 11 -15.46 -3.07 0.25
C HIS A 11 -16.04 -3.08 1.66
N LYS A 12 -15.50 -3.95 2.53
CA LYS A 12 -15.99 -4.11 3.92
C LYS A 12 -15.42 -3.07 4.89
N ASN A 13 -14.25 -2.52 4.56
CA ASN A 13 -13.52 -1.54 5.34
C ASN A 13 -12.51 -0.80 4.44
N GLY A 14 -11.75 0.13 5.02
CA GLY A 14 -10.69 0.83 4.29
C GLY A 14 -9.52 1.29 5.15
N MET A 15 -8.41 1.59 4.49
CA MET A 15 -7.16 2.03 5.11
C MET A 15 -6.47 3.11 4.26
N VAL A 16 -5.96 4.15 4.92
CA VAL A 16 -5.18 5.22 4.28
C VAL A 16 -3.71 5.04 4.63
N PHE A 17 -2.87 4.94 3.60
CA PHE A 17 -1.42 5.00 3.71
C PHE A 17 -0.98 6.45 3.52
N LYS A 18 -0.09 6.94 4.40
CA LYS A 18 0.49 8.27 4.27
C LYS A 18 1.83 8.16 3.56
N ALA A 19 2.02 9.01 2.55
CA ALA A 19 3.29 9.19 1.87
C ALA A 19 3.72 10.66 1.95
N SER A 20 5.03 10.88 1.90
CA SER A 20 5.61 12.18 1.56
C SER A 20 5.73 12.29 0.05
N SER A 21 5.96 13.49 -0.49
CA SER A 21 6.32 13.67 -1.90
C SER A 21 7.57 12.87 -2.29
N SER A 22 8.46 12.58 -1.34
CA SER A 22 9.66 11.77 -1.59
C SER A 22 9.38 10.27 -1.71
N THR A 23 8.36 9.73 -1.04
CA THR A 23 7.97 8.31 -1.16
C THR A 23 6.85 8.06 -2.15
N TRP A 24 6.07 9.10 -2.49
CA TRP A 24 4.88 9.04 -3.34
C TRP A 24 5.13 8.38 -4.69
N ASN A 25 6.14 8.83 -5.43
CA ASN A 25 6.42 8.33 -6.77
C ASN A 25 6.74 6.84 -6.77
N GLU A 26 7.53 6.38 -5.80
CA GLU A 26 7.89 4.98 -5.68
C GLU A 26 6.68 4.11 -5.30
N CYS A 27 5.78 4.59 -4.43
CA CYS A 27 4.54 3.90 -4.12
C CYS A 27 3.69 3.65 -5.38
N ILE A 28 3.55 4.67 -6.23
CA ILE A 28 2.77 4.59 -7.47
C ILE A 28 3.47 3.70 -8.51
N GLN A 29 4.78 3.89 -8.72
CA GLN A 29 5.54 3.15 -9.73
C GLN A 29 5.64 1.66 -9.43
N LYS A 30 5.89 1.29 -8.17
CA LYS A 30 5.98 -0.11 -7.74
C LYS A 30 4.61 -0.72 -7.43
N SER A 31 3.55 0.09 -7.39
CA SER A 31 2.23 -0.35 -6.90
C SER A 31 2.35 -1.04 -5.53
N LEU A 32 3.13 -0.46 -4.64
CA LEU A 32 3.49 -1.04 -3.35
C LEU A 32 3.31 0.02 -2.27
N PHE A 33 2.55 -0.30 -1.22
CA PHE A 33 2.44 0.54 -0.03
C PHE A 33 3.10 -0.12 1.17
N GLY A 34 3.67 0.68 2.07
CA GLY A 34 4.42 0.18 3.22
C GLY A 34 4.20 0.98 4.49
N LEU A 35 4.31 0.32 5.63
CA LEU A 35 4.42 0.94 6.96
C LEU A 35 5.63 0.40 7.73
N PRO A 36 6.08 1.09 8.79
CA PRO A 36 7.09 0.55 9.69
C PRO A 36 6.65 -0.78 10.32
N GLU A 37 7.62 -1.63 10.65
CA GLU A 37 7.40 -3.00 11.17
C GLU A 37 6.43 -3.06 12.37
N ASN A 38 6.52 -2.11 13.30
CA ASN A 38 5.64 -2.07 14.48
C ASN A 38 4.15 -1.84 14.14
N GLN A 39 3.82 -1.46 12.90
CA GLN A 39 2.45 -1.33 12.39
C GLN A 39 1.99 -2.55 11.58
N TRP A 40 2.74 -3.65 11.56
CA TRP A 40 2.34 -4.90 10.92
C TRP A 40 0.93 -5.35 11.32
N HIS A 41 0.56 -5.19 12.59
CA HIS A 41 -0.77 -5.53 13.11
C HIS A 41 -1.94 -4.80 12.41
N ARG A 42 -1.68 -3.67 11.74
CA ARG A 42 -2.66 -2.94 10.91
C ARG A 42 -2.64 -3.46 9.49
N VAL A 43 -1.44 -3.60 8.92
CA VAL A 43 -1.24 -4.03 7.54
C VAL A 43 -1.77 -5.45 7.34
N SER A 44 -1.52 -6.38 8.28
CA SER A 44 -1.97 -7.77 8.21
C SER A 44 -3.49 -7.97 8.22
N LYS A 45 -4.27 -6.94 8.53
CA LYS A 45 -5.74 -6.97 8.50
C LYS A 45 -6.33 -6.60 7.13
N ILE A 46 -5.51 -6.16 6.19
CA ILE A 46 -5.95 -5.82 4.83
C ILE A 46 -6.39 -7.10 4.13
N ALA A 47 -7.66 -7.14 3.73
CA ALA A 47 -8.24 -8.26 3.02
C ALA A 47 -8.14 -8.03 1.50
N VAL A 48 -7.61 -9.03 0.80
CA VAL A 48 -7.46 -9.03 -0.67
C VAL A 48 -8.79 -8.74 -1.33
N LYS A 49 -8.81 -7.74 -2.23
CA LYS A 49 -10.01 -7.25 -2.95
C LYS A 49 -11.16 -6.70 -2.10
N GLU A 50 -11.15 -6.86 -0.78
CA GLU A 50 -12.24 -6.46 0.12
C GLU A 50 -11.95 -5.19 0.93
N THR A 51 -10.68 -4.81 1.11
CA THR A 51 -10.29 -3.57 1.79
C THR A 51 -10.00 -2.47 0.77
N ALA A 52 -10.67 -1.33 0.91
CA ALA A 52 -10.40 -0.12 0.13
C ALA A 52 -9.09 0.54 0.61
N LEU A 53 -8.14 0.71 -0.29
CA LEU A 53 -6.84 1.31 0.01
C LEU A 53 -6.70 2.67 -0.68
N PHE A 54 -6.14 3.62 0.06
CA PHE A 54 -5.89 4.98 -0.42
C PHE A 54 -4.45 5.39 -0.08
N LEU A 55 -3.84 6.17 -0.97
CA LEU A 55 -2.54 6.79 -0.74
C LEU A 55 -2.72 8.30 -0.58
N PHE A 56 -2.30 8.86 0.55
CA PHE A 56 -2.43 10.28 0.85
C PHE A 56 -1.05 10.94 0.94
N ASN A 57 -0.81 11.94 0.11
CA ASN A 57 0.40 12.76 0.18
C ASN A 57 0.21 13.86 1.23
N VAL A 58 0.98 13.80 2.31
CA VAL A 58 0.84 14.72 3.45
C VAL A 58 1.33 16.13 3.17
N GLN A 59 2.13 16.35 2.12
CA GLN A 59 2.68 17.67 1.76
C GLN A 59 1.81 18.37 0.71
N THR A 60 1.25 17.62 -0.26
CA THR A 60 0.42 18.20 -1.33
C THR A 60 -1.09 18.11 -1.04
N ASN A 61 -1.50 17.38 0.00
CA ASN A 61 -2.90 17.07 0.32
C ASN A 61 -3.63 16.30 -0.80
N VAL A 62 -2.90 15.64 -1.69
CA VAL A 62 -3.48 14.78 -2.75
C VAL A 62 -3.80 13.41 -2.18
N MET A 63 -4.98 12.89 -2.49
CA MET A 63 -5.40 11.52 -2.19
C MET A 63 -5.60 10.76 -3.49
N GLU A 64 -4.91 9.63 -3.62
CA GLU A 64 -5.08 8.68 -4.73
C GLU A 64 -5.80 7.43 -4.25
N GLY A 65 -6.65 6.92 -5.12
CA GLY A 65 -7.48 5.73 -4.92
C GLY A 65 -8.40 5.50 -6.12
N LEU A 66 -9.31 4.54 -6.05
CA LEU A 66 -9.34 3.44 -5.09
C LEU A 66 -8.28 2.38 -5.49
N PHE A 67 -7.57 1.82 -4.51
CA PHE A 67 -6.76 0.62 -4.70
C PHE A 67 -7.32 -0.56 -3.90
N VAL A 68 -6.94 -1.77 -4.29
CA VAL A 68 -7.16 -3.00 -3.52
C VAL A 68 -5.86 -3.80 -3.43
N ALA A 69 -5.72 -4.61 -2.39
CA ALA A 69 -4.59 -5.54 -2.31
C ALA A 69 -4.71 -6.63 -3.40
N GLU A 70 -3.62 -6.91 -4.10
CA GLU A 70 -3.54 -7.99 -5.10
C GLU A 70 -3.26 -9.34 -4.43
N HIS A 71 -2.39 -9.34 -3.42
CA HIS A 71 -2.01 -10.48 -2.60
C HIS A 71 -2.18 -10.16 -1.11
N PRO A 72 -2.21 -11.19 -0.23
CA PRO A 72 -2.12 -10.94 1.21
C PRO A 72 -0.89 -10.09 1.53
N PRO A 73 -1.01 -9.10 2.41
CA PRO A 73 0.13 -8.30 2.85
C PRO A 73 1.23 -9.18 3.43
N ALA A 74 2.48 -8.74 3.32
CA ALA A 74 3.63 -9.47 3.81
C ALA A 74 4.74 -8.52 4.27
N MET A 75 5.70 -9.06 5.02
CA MET A 75 6.92 -8.35 5.37
C MET A 75 7.91 -8.42 4.21
N ASN A 76 8.50 -7.30 3.82
CA ASN A 76 9.57 -7.18 2.84
C ASN A 76 9.26 -7.84 1.48
N ILE A 77 8.09 -7.56 0.91
CA ILE A 77 7.77 -7.92 -0.48
C ILE A 77 8.85 -7.38 -1.43
N ASP A 78 9.18 -6.09 -1.29
CA ASP A 78 10.38 -5.48 -1.83
C ASP A 78 11.26 -4.97 -0.67
N PRO A 79 12.32 -5.70 -0.27
CA PRO A 79 13.22 -5.29 0.80
C PRO A 79 14.05 -4.04 0.48
N GLU A 80 14.10 -3.63 -0.79
CA GLU A 80 14.87 -2.47 -1.25
C GLU A 80 14.01 -1.20 -1.39
N ALA A 81 12.68 -1.31 -1.27
CA ALA A 81 11.77 -0.20 -1.45
C ALA A 81 12.02 0.95 -0.45
N TRP A 82 12.00 2.19 -0.94
CA TRP A 82 12.21 3.45 -0.21
C TRP A 82 13.58 3.60 0.47
N LYS A 83 14.56 2.77 0.09
CA LYS A 83 15.94 2.97 0.55
C LYS A 83 16.48 4.32 0.08
N GLY A 84 17.19 5.00 0.98
CA GLY A 84 17.76 6.33 0.72
C GLY A 84 16.76 7.50 0.78
N VAL A 85 15.45 7.24 0.72
CA VAL A 85 14.41 8.27 0.80
C VAL A 85 14.21 8.76 2.24
N VAL A 86 14.37 7.85 3.20
CA VAL A 86 14.37 8.15 4.63
C VAL A 86 15.75 7.82 5.17
N ARG A 87 16.29 8.68 6.05
CA ARG A 87 17.50 8.38 6.81
C ARG A 87 17.21 7.27 7.83
N SER A 88 17.18 6.04 7.35
CA SER A 88 17.06 4.84 8.18
C SER A 88 18.44 4.26 8.43
N ARG A 89 18.69 3.82 9.66
CA ARG A 89 19.88 3.01 10.00
C ARG A 89 19.70 1.54 9.63
N ASN A 90 18.51 1.16 9.14
CA ASN A 90 18.23 -0.22 8.74
C ASN A 90 18.90 -0.51 7.38
N ALA A 91 19.43 -1.72 7.24
CA ALA A 91 19.99 -2.19 5.98
C ALA A 91 18.90 -2.44 4.90
N GLY A 92 17.64 -2.63 5.32
CA GLY A 92 16.48 -2.89 4.47
C GLY A 92 15.54 -1.68 4.32
N SER A 93 14.38 -1.91 3.72
CA SER A 93 13.32 -0.92 3.58
C SER A 93 12.97 -0.28 4.93
N PRO A 94 12.79 1.06 5.01
CA PRO A 94 12.25 1.71 6.20
C PRO A 94 10.77 1.34 6.46
N PHE A 95 10.07 0.76 5.49
CA PHE A 95 8.66 0.41 5.56
C PHE A 95 8.42 -1.05 5.15
N PRO A 96 8.87 -2.01 5.99
CA PRO A 96 8.87 -3.42 5.63
C PRO A 96 7.49 -4.09 5.70
N ALA A 97 6.49 -3.52 6.40
CA ALA A 97 5.13 -4.07 6.40
C ALA A 97 4.39 -3.62 5.13
N GLN A 98 4.37 -4.48 4.11
CA GLN A 98 4.05 -4.10 2.74
C GLN A 98 2.78 -4.77 2.19
N VAL A 99 2.16 -4.10 1.23
CA VAL A 99 1.03 -4.61 0.46
C VAL A 99 1.17 -4.17 -1.00
N GLU A 100 1.13 -5.14 -1.91
CA GLU A 100 0.99 -4.89 -3.34
C GLU A 100 -0.43 -4.47 -3.65
N VAL A 101 -0.58 -3.42 -4.43
CA VAL A 101 -1.87 -2.82 -4.73
C VAL A 101 -2.16 -2.83 -6.22
N ARG A 102 -3.44 -2.96 -6.56
CA ARG A 102 -3.93 -2.81 -7.93
C ARG A 102 -5.04 -1.77 -7.96
N ARG A 103 -5.08 -1.02 -9.04
CA ARG A 103 -6.16 -0.08 -9.35
C ARG A 103 -7.39 -0.78 -9.94
#